data_AF-A0A3E2HE04-F1
#
_entry.id   AF-A0A3E2HE04-F1
#
_cell.length_a   1.000
_cell.length_b   1.000
_cell.length_c   1.000
_cell.angle_alpha   90.00
_cell.angle_beta   90.00
_cell.angle_gamma   90.00
#
_symmetry.space_group_name_H-M   'P 1'
#
loop_
_entity.id
_entity.type
_entity.pdbx_description
1 polymer ?
#
loop_
_entity_poly.entity_id
_entity_poly.type
_entity_poly.pdbx_seq_one_letter_code
_entity_poly.pdbx_strand_id
1 'polypeptide(L)'
;MHKTFTDTYRMQGFTGGNWTYAINTNDTNGVPLDLAKEHLVPEQERRLACYYLGWESIELHQDASATPVFTEEMDKLQPWFGPGTGAFYVSFKKHT
;
A
#
# COMPACT_ATOMS: atom_id res chain seq x y z
N MET A 1 5.00 0.36 -11.66
CA MET A 1 4.27 0.79 -10.45
C MET A 1 3.46 2.01 -10.81
N HIS A 2 2.16 1.98 -10.56
CA HIS A 2 1.27 3.08 -10.90
C HIS A 2 1.18 4.02 -9.71
N LYS A 3 2.01 5.06 -9.75
CA LYS A 3 1.92 6.18 -8.82
C LYS A 3 0.89 7.15 -9.37
N THR A 4 -0.13 7.44 -8.60
CA THR A 4 -1.14 8.42 -8.94
C THR A 4 -0.72 9.74 -8.28
N PHE A 5 -0.13 10.65 -9.07
CA PHE A 5 0.49 11.91 -8.63
C PHE A 5 -0.46 12.87 -7.85
N THR A 6 -1.76 12.54 -7.74
CA THR A 6 -2.76 13.23 -6.93
C THR A 6 -2.67 12.94 -5.43
N ASP A 7 -1.87 11.95 -5.05
CA ASP A 7 -1.51 11.47 -3.71
C ASP A 7 -1.87 12.45 -2.58
N THR A 8 -2.81 12.06 -1.72
CA THR A 8 -2.94 12.26 -0.26
C THR A 8 -2.25 13.44 0.47
N TYR A 9 -1.14 14.00 0.00
CA TYR A 9 -0.49 15.24 0.44
C TYR A 9 -1.42 16.43 0.65
N ARG A 10 -2.57 16.47 -0.06
CA ARG A 10 -3.59 17.51 0.11
C ARG A 10 -4.71 17.13 1.09
N MET A 11 -4.75 15.87 1.51
CA MET A 11 -5.73 15.38 2.48
C MET A 11 -5.24 15.71 3.89
N GLN A 12 -6.16 16.13 4.74
CA GLN A 12 -5.86 16.52 6.10
C GLN A 12 -5.23 15.35 6.88
N GLY A 13 -4.17 15.64 7.64
CA GLY A 13 -3.51 14.67 8.50
C GLY A 13 -2.61 13.66 7.78
N PHE A 14 -2.41 13.75 6.47
CA PHE A 14 -1.45 12.88 5.79
C PHE A 14 -0.01 13.20 6.21
N THR A 15 0.74 12.17 6.60
CA THR A 15 2.12 12.32 7.13
C THR A 15 3.20 11.83 6.18
N GLY A 16 2.84 11.08 5.14
CA GLY A 16 3.78 10.56 4.15
C GLY A 16 3.49 9.12 3.76
N GLY A 17 4.29 8.58 2.85
CA GLY A 17 4.13 7.22 2.40
C GLY A 17 5.30 6.68 1.60
N ASN A 18 5.24 5.39 1.30
CA ASN A 18 6.17 4.70 0.43
C ASN A 18 5.43 3.74 -0.50
N TRP A 19 5.98 3.55 -1.69
CA TRP A 19 5.45 2.66 -2.71
C TRP A 19 6.57 1.72 -3.14
N THR A 20 6.34 0.42 -2.95
CA THR A 20 7.34 -0.60 -3.27
C THR A 20 6.67 -1.83 -3.83
N TYR A 21 7.44 -2.69 -4.49
CA TYR A 21 7.00 -4.04 -4.74
C TYR A 21 7.44 -4.96 -3.60
N ALA A 22 6.63 -5.98 -3.30
CA ALA A 22 7.09 -7.11 -2.52
C ALA A 22 8.28 -7.76 -3.25
N ILE A 23 9.33 -8.08 -2.49
CA ILE A 23 10.58 -8.60 -3.05
C ILE A 23 10.60 -10.12 -3.11
N ASN A 24 9.70 -10.79 -2.38
CA ASN A 24 9.74 -12.24 -2.14
C ASN A 24 8.51 -12.98 -2.68
N THR A 25 7.48 -12.27 -3.15
CA THR A 25 6.28 -12.90 -3.71
C THR A 25 5.52 -11.95 -4.64
N ASN A 26 4.76 -12.54 -5.56
CA ASN A 26 3.72 -11.85 -6.34
C ASN A 26 2.30 -12.29 -5.92
N ASP A 27 2.17 -13.19 -4.94
CA ASP A 27 0.90 -13.73 -4.46
C ASP A 27 0.27 -12.82 -3.41
N THR A 28 -0.98 -12.41 -3.64
CA THR A 28 -1.78 -11.56 -2.75
C THR A 28 -2.26 -12.28 -1.49
N ASN A 29 -2.31 -13.62 -1.50
CA ASN A 29 -2.68 -14.42 -0.32
C ASN A 29 -1.54 -14.56 0.70
N GLY A 30 -0.36 -14.03 0.36
CA GLY A 30 0.86 -14.24 1.12
C GLY A 30 1.48 -15.60 0.83
N VAL A 31 2.72 -15.78 1.29
CA VAL A 31 3.45 -17.04 1.22
C VAL A 31 3.96 -17.41 2.60
N PRO A 32 4.01 -18.71 2.96
CA PRO A 32 4.67 -19.12 4.19
C PRO A 32 6.11 -18.59 4.24
N LEU A 33 6.52 -18.12 5.42
CA LEU A 33 7.88 -17.66 5.64
C LEU A 33 8.83 -18.88 5.66
N ASP A 34 9.54 -19.11 4.56
CA ASP A 34 10.60 -20.11 4.49
C ASP A 34 11.96 -19.47 4.79
N LEU A 35 12.41 -19.59 6.04
CA LEU A 35 13.69 -19.04 6.50
C LEU A 35 14.91 -19.74 5.87
N ALA A 36 14.74 -20.90 5.25
CA ALA A 36 15.84 -21.64 4.62
C ALA A 36 16.05 -21.25 3.15
N LYS A 37 15.12 -20.51 2.55
CA LYS A 37 15.20 -20.01 1.17
C LYS A 37 14.83 -18.54 1.13
N GLU A 38 15.84 -17.67 1.07
CA GLU A 38 15.65 -16.32 0.56
C GLU A 38 15.27 -16.40 -0.93
N HIS A 39 13.99 -16.58 -1.20
CA HIS A 39 13.46 -16.44 -2.55
C HIS A 39 13.19 -14.97 -2.81
N LEU A 40 14.04 -14.34 -3.61
CA LEU A 40 13.82 -13.01 -4.13
C LEU A 40 13.28 -13.11 -5.56
N VAL A 41 12.16 -12.44 -5.81
CA VAL A 41 11.64 -12.22 -7.16
C VAL A 41 12.55 -11.20 -7.85
N PRO A 42 13.10 -11.53 -9.05
CA PRO A 42 13.89 -10.59 -9.83
C PRO A 42 13.16 -9.27 -10.05
N GLU A 43 13.87 -8.14 -10.03
CA GLU A 43 13.24 -6.82 -10.08
C GLU A 43 12.30 -6.64 -11.26
N GLN A 44 12.70 -7.09 -12.45
CA GLN A 44 11.86 -7.04 -13.67
C GLN A 44 10.60 -7.92 -13.61
N GLU A 45 10.52 -8.85 -12.66
CA GLU A 45 9.41 -9.81 -12.48
C GLU A 45 8.49 -9.46 -11.31
N ARG A 46 8.80 -8.42 -10.53
CA ARG A 46 7.96 -7.98 -9.42
C ARG A 46 6.65 -7.36 -9.90
N ARG A 47 5.53 -7.77 -9.32
CA ARG A 47 4.17 -7.36 -9.70
C ARG A 47 3.30 -6.99 -8.50
N LEU A 48 3.53 -7.57 -7.32
CA LEU A 48 2.75 -7.24 -6.11
C LEU A 48 3.20 -5.90 -5.51
N ALA A 49 2.42 -4.85 -5.74
CA ALA A 49 2.69 -3.52 -5.22
C ALA A 49 2.13 -3.33 -3.80
N CYS A 50 2.90 -2.66 -2.94
CA CYS A 50 2.56 -2.30 -1.57
C CYS A 50 2.60 -0.77 -1.42
N TYR A 51 1.49 -0.21 -0.94
CA TYR A 51 1.29 1.22 -0.72
C TYR A 51 1.24 1.44 0.80
N TYR A 52 2.29 2.03 1.36
CA TYR A 52 2.33 2.42 2.77
C TYR A 52 1.97 3.89 2.86
N LEU A 53 0.79 4.21 3.39
CA LEU A 53 0.29 5.57 3.48
C LEU A 53 0.00 5.87 4.95
N GLY A 54 0.52 7.00 5.45
CA GLY A 54 0.47 7.37 6.85
C GLY A 54 -0.43 8.57 7.11
N TRP A 55 -1.18 8.51 8.20
CA TRP A 55 -1.94 9.63 8.74
C TRP A 55 -1.60 9.84 10.22
N GLU A 56 -1.81 11.07 10.70
CA GLU A 56 -1.64 11.45 12.11
C GLU A 56 -2.57 10.65 13.04
N SER A 57 -3.76 10.26 12.55
CA SER A 57 -4.67 9.39 13.28
C SER A 57 -5.55 8.56 12.32
N ILE A 58 -6.20 7.52 12.88
CA ILE A 58 -7.15 6.68 12.12
C ILE A 58 -8.38 7.51 11.71
N GLU A 59 -8.86 8.38 12.60
CA GLU A 59 -10.01 9.25 12.36
C GLU A 59 -9.75 10.18 11.17
N LEU A 60 -8.57 10.79 11.11
CA LEU A 60 -8.19 11.66 9.99
C LEU A 60 -8.07 10.89 8.65
N HIS A 61 -7.60 9.64 8.68
CA HIS A 61 -7.65 8.78 7.50
C HIS A 61 -9.09 8.45 7.09
N GLN A 62 -9.96 8.12 8.05
CA GLN A 62 -11.37 7.80 7.78
C GLN A 62 -12.09 8.99 7.15
N ASP A 63 -11.92 10.19 7.71
CA ASP A 63 -12.46 11.43 7.16
C ASP A 63 -11.94 11.69 5.74
N ALA A 64 -10.62 11.54 5.52
CA ALA A 64 -10.02 11.67 4.20
C ALA A 64 -10.60 10.66 3.19
N SER A 65 -10.79 9.41 3.61
CA SER A 65 -11.31 8.32 2.77
C SER A 65 -12.77 8.51 2.32
N ALA A 66 -13.50 9.38 3.01
CA ALA A 66 -14.87 9.76 2.64
C ALA A 66 -14.94 10.93 1.65
N THR A 67 -13.79 11.51 1.26
CA THR A 67 -13.77 12.67 0.35
C THR A 67 -13.76 12.26 -1.13
N PRO A 68 -14.28 13.12 -2.04
CA PRO A 68 -14.19 12.89 -3.48
C PRO A 68 -12.75 12.76 -4.01
N VAL A 69 -11.79 13.42 -3.34
CA VAL A 69 -10.37 13.35 -3.71
C VAL A 69 -9.83 11.94 -3.49
N PHE A 70 -10.26 11.26 -2.42
CA PHE A 70 -9.89 9.87 -2.18
C PHE A 70 -10.58 8.92 -3.16
N THR A 71 -11.85 9.18 -3.50
CA THR A 71 -12.55 8.42 -4.55
C THR A 71 -11.82 8.51 -5.89
N GLU A 72 -11.43 9.72 -6.33
CA GLU A 72 -10.69 9.91 -7.58
C GLU A 72 -9.37 9.12 -7.59
N GLU A 73 -8.69 9.08 -6.45
CA GLU A 73 -7.46 8.30 -6.29
C GLU A 73 -7.71 6.80 -6.43
N MET A 74 -8.76 6.28 -5.77
CA MET A 74 -9.15 4.88 -5.89
C MET A 74 -9.56 4.54 -7.33
N ASP A 75 -10.31 5.40 -8.01
CA ASP A 75 -10.75 5.18 -9.41
C ASP A 75 -9.56 5.08 -10.38
N LYS A 76 -8.50 5.85 -10.16
CA LYS A 76 -7.27 5.78 -10.97
C LYS A 76 -6.44 4.54 -10.67
N LEU A 77 -6.48 4.04 -9.44
CA LEU A 77 -5.74 2.85 -9.00
C LEU A 77 -6.48 1.55 -9.33
N GLN A 78 -7.82 1.56 -9.31
CA GLN A 78 -8.67 0.39 -9.47
C GLN A 78 -8.38 -0.46 -10.73
N PRO A 79 -8.04 0.12 -11.90
CA PRO A 79 -7.67 -0.68 -13.08
C PRO A 79 -6.43 -1.57 -12.89
N TRP A 80 -5.62 -1.30 -11.87
CA TRP A 80 -4.40 -2.03 -11.55
C TRP A 80 -4.58 -3.02 -10.41
N PHE A 81 -5.78 -3.12 -9.83
CA PHE A 81 -6.07 -4.07 -8.77
C PHE A 81 -6.23 -5.48 -9.33
N GLY A 82 -5.39 -6.39 -8.83
CA GLY A 82 -5.53 -7.82 -9.09
C GLY A 82 -6.52 -8.48 -8.12
N PRO A 83 -6.97 -9.71 -8.41
CA PRO A 83 -7.72 -10.52 -7.43
C PRO A 83 -6.98 -10.58 -6.09
N GLY A 84 -7.71 -10.42 -4.98
CA GLY A 84 -7.13 -10.44 -3.63
C GLY A 84 -6.48 -9.11 -3.18
N THR A 85 -6.57 -8.04 -3.97
CA THR A 85 -6.14 -6.69 -3.52
C THR A 85 -6.99 -6.22 -2.33
N GLY A 86 -6.33 -5.66 -1.32
CA GLY A 86 -6.99 -5.13 -0.13
C GLY A 86 -6.15 -4.08 0.58
N ALA A 87 -6.75 -3.46 1.61
CA ALA A 87 -6.10 -2.47 2.46
C ALA A 87 -6.31 -2.84 3.94
N PHE A 88 -5.29 -2.60 4.75
CA PHE A 88 -5.30 -2.92 6.17
C PHE A 88 -4.69 -1.76 6.97
N TYR A 89 -5.28 -1.45 8.13
CA TYR A 89 -4.60 -0.60 9.09
C TYR A 89 -3.49 -1.39 9.78
N VAL A 90 -2.31 -0.78 9.85
CA VAL A 90 -1.17 -1.31 10.60
C VAL A 90 -0.71 -0.27 11.62
N SER A 91 -0.34 -0.71 12.81
CA SER A 91 0.28 0.13 13.83
C SER A 91 1.69 -0.35 14.08
N PHE A 92 2.68 0.52 13.87
CA PHE A 92 4.07 0.21 14.17
C PHE A 92 4.38 0.56 15.62
N LYS A 93 4.77 -0.44 16.40
CA LYS A 93 5.28 -0.22 17.76
C LYS A 93 6.79 -0.34 17.75
N LYS A 94 7.49 0.70 18.19
CA LYS A 94 8.94 0.61 18.41
C LYS A 94 9.20 -0.37 19.54
N HIS A 95 10.00 -1.40 19.26
CA HIS A 95 10.55 -2.26 20.30
C HIS A 95 11.77 -1.57 20.91
N THR A 96 11.83 -1.55 22.25
CA THR A 96 12.96 -1.09 23.06
C THR A 96 13.95 -2.21 23.31
#